data_AF-A0A2D5BCB3-F1
#
_entry.id   AF-A0A2D5BCB3-F1
#
_cell.length_a   1.000
_cell.length_b   1.000
_cell.length_c   1.000
_cell.angle_alpha   90.00
_cell.angle_beta   90.00
_cell.angle_gamma   90.00
#
_symmetry.space_group_name_H-M   'P 1'
#
loop_
_entity.id
_entity.type
_entity.pdbx_description
1 polymer ?
#
loop_
_entity_poly.entity_id
_entity_poly.type
_entity_poly.pdbx_seq_one_letter_code
_entity_poly.pdbx_strand_id
1 'polypeptide(L)'
;MATTMRQMVFDMESIKLKLKAGTIEVKDLNHIIYAHSSMATDKPTDIEEIQPSFEIYSQTYIDQLEELKQIIQINGEISDQILLFNSALTTCISCHTEHCPGPISRIKKLKL
;
A
#
# COMPACT_ATOMS: atom_id res chain seq x y z
N MET A 1 -0.70 -11.32 10.88
CA MET A 1 -0.04 -10.32 10.02
C MET A 1 0.80 -10.89 8.87
N ALA A 2 1.66 -11.90 9.07
CA ALA A 2 2.63 -12.37 8.04
C ALA A 2 2.03 -12.89 6.70
N THR A 3 0.80 -13.40 6.69
CA THR A 3 0.10 -13.81 5.45
C THR A 3 -0.40 -12.58 4.70
N THR A 4 -1.05 -11.64 5.39
CA THR A 4 -1.51 -10.35 4.88
C THR A 4 -0.36 -9.59 4.21
N MET A 5 0.78 -9.46 4.89
CA MET A 5 1.95 -8.75 4.35
C MET A 5 2.52 -9.37 3.07
N ARG A 6 2.42 -10.71 2.92
CA ARG A 6 2.82 -11.37 1.66
C ARG A 6 1.85 -11.06 0.54
N GLN A 7 0.56 -11.10 0.82
CA GLN A 7 -0.49 -10.79 -0.15
C GLN A 7 -0.38 -9.34 -0.66
N MET A 8 -0.16 -8.40 0.26
CA MET A 8 0.01 -6.98 -0.07
C MET A 8 1.07 -6.71 -1.12
N VAL A 9 2.20 -7.44 -1.11
CA VAL A 9 3.24 -7.24 -2.12
C VAL A 9 2.76 -7.66 -3.51
N PHE A 10 2.02 -8.76 -3.63
CA PHE A 10 1.45 -9.20 -4.91
C PHE A 10 0.38 -8.24 -5.40
N ASP A 11 -0.44 -7.73 -4.49
CA ASP A 11 -1.48 -6.76 -4.80
C ASP A 11 -0.85 -5.46 -5.31
N MET A 12 0.19 -4.95 -4.65
CA MET A 12 0.91 -3.75 -5.10
C MET A 12 1.69 -3.98 -6.40
N GLU A 13 2.19 -5.19 -6.66
CA GLU A 13 2.77 -5.57 -7.97
C GLU A 13 1.71 -5.51 -9.09
N SER A 14 0.50 -6.00 -8.82
CA SER A 14 -0.64 -5.93 -9.75
C SER A 14 -1.00 -4.47 -10.07
N ILE A 15 -1.11 -3.61 -9.04
CA ILE A 15 -1.40 -2.18 -9.23
C ILE A 15 -0.32 -1.48 -10.03
N LYS A 16 0.97 -1.77 -9.75
CA LYS A 16 2.10 -1.25 -10.54
C LYS A 16 1.93 -1.58 -12.03
N LEU A 17 1.62 -2.84 -12.35
CA LEU A 17 1.47 -3.28 -13.74
C LEU A 17 0.30 -2.57 -14.43
N LYS A 18 -0.84 -2.45 -13.74
CA LYS A 18 -2.03 -1.77 -14.26
C LYS A 18 -1.83 -0.27 -14.47
N LEU A 19 -1.14 0.41 -13.54
CA LEU A 19 -0.75 1.81 -13.70
C LEU A 19 0.16 2.00 -14.92
N LYS A 20 1.19 1.17 -15.08
CA LYS A 20 2.09 1.23 -16.26
C LYS A 20 1.36 0.98 -17.58
N ALA A 21 0.35 0.12 -17.56
CA ALA A 21 -0.44 -0.21 -18.75
C ALA A 21 -1.57 0.80 -19.01
N GLY A 22 -1.85 1.73 -18.09
CA GLY A 22 -2.99 2.64 -18.18
C GLY A 22 -4.35 1.93 -18.08
N THR A 23 -4.40 0.74 -17.46
CA THR A 23 -5.61 -0.09 -17.35
C THR A 23 -6.11 -0.21 -15.91
N ILE A 24 -5.64 0.67 -15.02
CA ILE A 24 -6.07 0.70 -13.63
C ILE A 24 -7.53 1.18 -13.56
N GLU A 25 -8.36 0.49 -12.78
CA GLU A 25 -9.76 0.85 -12.58
C GLU A 25 -10.07 1.04 -11.09
N VAL A 26 -11.11 1.82 -10.78
CA VAL A 26 -11.59 2.04 -9.39
C VAL A 26 -11.83 0.71 -8.64
N LYS A 27 -12.32 -0.32 -9.33
CA LYS A 27 -12.55 -1.65 -8.74
C LYS A 27 -11.27 -2.33 -8.24
N ASP A 28 -10.14 -2.04 -8.87
CA ASP A 28 -8.84 -2.58 -8.46
C ASP A 28 -8.41 -1.97 -7.12
N LEU A 29 -8.62 -0.66 -6.96
CA LEU A 29 -8.31 0.05 -5.73
C LEU A 29 -9.28 -0.33 -4.62
N ASN A 30 -10.58 -0.46 -4.91
CA ASN A 30 -11.54 -0.97 -3.93
C ASN A 30 -11.17 -2.36 -3.40
N HIS A 31 -10.70 -3.25 -4.27
CA HIS A 31 -10.29 -4.60 -3.88
C HIS A 31 -9.12 -4.57 -2.89
N ILE A 32 -8.04 -3.86 -3.22
CA ILE A 32 -6.85 -3.82 -2.35
C ILE A 32 -7.11 -3.04 -1.05
N ILE A 33 -7.89 -1.94 -1.10
CA ILE A 33 -8.21 -1.16 0.09
C ILE A 33 -8.99 -2.04 1.07
N TYR A 34 -9.99 -2.76 0.57
CA TYR A 34 -10.72 -3.73 1.37
C TYR A 34 -9.80 -4.81 1.94
N ALA A 35 -8.99 -5.44 1.08
CA ALA A 35 -8.09 -6.53 1.48
C ALA A 35 -7.03 -6.10 2.52
N HIS A 36 -6.58 -4.84 2.48
CA HIS A 36 -5.52 -4.34 3.35
C HIS A 36 -6.05 -3.62 4.59
N SER A 37 -7.33 -3.24 4.62
CA SER A 37 -7.94 -2.50 5.74
C SER A 37 -7.86 -3.21 7.09
N SER A 38 -7.76 -4.55 7.11
CA SER A 38 -7.64 -5.31 8.35
C SER A 38 -6.25 -5.22 8.99
N MET A 39 -5.24 -4.72 8.26
CA MET A 39 -3.83 -4.71 8.70
C MET A 39 -3.63 -4.04 10.07
N ALA A 40 -4.33 -2.95 10.37
CA ALA A 40 -4.25 -2.26 11.67
C ALA A 40 -4.75 -3.11 12.84
N THR A 41 -5.59 -4.11 12.57
CA THR A 41 -6.24 -4.97 13.58
C THR A 41 -5.75 -6.42 13.53
N ASP A 42 -4.97 -6.78 12.51
CA ASP A 42 -4.37 -8.09 12.36
C ASP A 42 -3.45 -8.36 13.55
N LYS A 43 -3.59 -9.54 14.17
CA LYS A 43 -2.68 -9.95 15.25
C LYS A 43 -1.24 -9.95 14.72
N PRO A 44 -0.32 -9.24 15.39
CA PRO A 44 1.08 -9.21 14.99
C PRO A 44 1.69 -10.58 15.26
N THR A 45 2.80 -10.86 14.61
CA THR A 45 3.48 -12.15 14.84
C THR A 45 4.31 -12.06 16.11
N ASP A 46 4.77 -10.86 16.46
CA ASP A 46 5.41 -10.52 17.72
C ASP A 46 4.74 -9.28 18.36
N ILE A 47 4.51 -9.31 19.67
CA ILE A 47 3.82 -8.24 20.41
C ILE A 47 4.62 -6.92 20.38
N GLU A 48 5.94 -6.98 20.24
CA GLU A 48 6.79 -5.79 20.13
C GLU A 48 6.63 -5.04 18.79
N GLU A 49 5.96 -5.64 17.79
CA GLU A 49 5.71 -5.04 16.46
C GLU A 49 4.57 -4.00 16.47
N ILE A 50 3.71 -3.96 17.50
CA ILE A 50 2.58 -3.01 17.58
C ILE A 50 2.92 -1.88 18.55
N GLN A 51 3.45 -0.80 17.99
CA GLN A 51 3.45 0.51 18.62
C GLN A 51 2.33 1.37 18.02
N PRO A 52 1.88 2.45 18.68
CA PRO A 52 0.87 3.36 18.13
C PRO A 52 1.20 3.88 16.72
N SER A 53 2.49 4.02 16.38
CA SER A 53 2.92 4.41 15.04
C SER A 53 2.56 3.39 13.96
N PHE A 54 2.43 2.09 14.27
CA PHE A 54 1.99 1.08 13.31
C PHE A 54 0.58 1.37 12.79
N GLU A 55 -0.36 1.72 13.68
CA GLU A 55 -1.73 2.09 13.31
C GLU A 55 -1.74 3.33 12.41
N ILE A 56 -0.92 4.34 12.73
CA ILE A 56 -0.77 5.56 11.93
C ILE A 56 -0.25 5.23 10.53
N TYR A 57 0.77 4.38 10.41
CA TYR A 57 1.27 3.95 9.10
C TYR A 57 0.22 3.18 8.31
N SER A 58 -0.53 2.29 8.96
CA SER A 58 -1.61 1.54 8.32
C SER A 58 -2.70 2.46 7.79
N GLN A 59 -3.13 3.43 8.59
CA GLN A 59 -4.15 4.39 8.18
C GLN A 59 -3.64 5.27 7.02
N THR A 60 -2.44 5.83 7.16
CA THR A 60 -1.83 6.68 6.13
C THR A 60 -1.70 5.94 4.79
N TYR A 61 -1.32 4.67 4.84
CA TYR A 61 -1.24 3.83 3.64
C TYR A 61 -2.60 3.66 2.97
N ILE A 62 -3.66 3.40 3.73
CA ILE A 62 -5.02 3.26 3.21
C ILE A 62 -5.53 4.59 2.64
N ASP A 63 -5.29 5.71 3.32
CA ASP A 63 -5.69 7.04 2.88
C ASP A 63 -5.06 7.38 1.52
N GLN A 64 -3.78 7.06 1.33
CA GLN A 64 -3.08 7.27 0.06
C GLN A 64 -3.65 6.41 -1.09
N LEU A 65 -4.13 5.20 -0.79
CA LEU A 65 -4.84 4.38 -1.78
C LEU A 65 -6.23 4.92 -2.10
N GLU A 66 -6.93 5.47 -1.12
CA GLU A 66 -8.20 6.18 -1.30
C GLU A 66 -8.02 7.44 -2.16
N GLU A 67 -6.98 8.23 -1.93
CA GLU A 67 -6.61 9.36 -2.78
C GLU A 67 -6.30 8.92 -4.21
N LEU A 68 -5.51 7.86 -4.38
CA LEU A 68 -5.21 7.29 -5.70
C LEU A 68 -6.50 6.86 -6.42
N LYS A 69 -7.43 6.22 -5.71
CA LYS A 69 -8.74 5.84 -6.23
C LYS A 69 -9.52 7.07 -6.71
N GLN A 70 -9.54 8.15 -5.95
CA GLN A 70 -10.22 9.40 -6.33
C GLN A 70 -9.63 10.00 -7.62
N ILE A 71 -8.30 10.05 -7.74
CA ILE A 71 -7.63 10.53 -8.97
C ILE A 71 -8.00 9.65 -10.17
N ILE A 72 -8.00 8.33 -10.02
CA ILE A 72 -8.42 7.41 -11.09
C ILE A 72 -9.88 7.63 -11.47
N GLN A 73 -10.77 7.82 -10.49
CA GLN A 73 -12.20 8.02 -10.72
C GLN A 73 -12.50 9.27 -11.55
N ILE A 74 -11.72 10.34 -11.39
CA ILE A 74 -11.87 11.59 -12.15
C ILE A 74 -11.02 11.64 -13.42
N ASN A 75 -10.34 10.53 -13.79
CA ASN A 75 -9.38 10.47 -14.89
C ASN A 75 -8.25 11.52 -14.77
N GLY A 76 -7.73 11.72 -13.55
CA GLY A 76 -6.62 12.66 -13.31
C GLY A 76 -5.31 12.20 -13.96
N GLU A 77 -4.33 13.10 -13.99
CA GLU A 77 -3.06 12.91 -14.68
C GLU A 77 -2.29 11.67 -14.19
N ILE A 78 -1.64 10.97 -15.13
CA ILE A 78 -0.85 9.77 -14.79
C ILE A 78 0.29 10.08 -13.82
N SER A 79 0.84 11.30 -13.85
CA SER A 79 1.85 11.76 -12.89
C SER A 79 1.32 11.78 -11.45
N ASP A 80 0.08 12.20 -11.25
CA ASP A 80 -0.54 12.28 -9.93
C ASP A 80 -0.85 10.88 -9.41
N GLN A 81 -1.31 9.98 -10.29
CA GLN A 81 -1.51 8.57 -9.96
C GLN A 81 -0.20 7.89 -9.54
N ILE A 82 0.89 8.12 -10.26
CA ILE A 82 2.23 7.61 -9.94
C ILE A 82 2.74 8.19 -8.62
N LEU A 83 2.53 9.49 -8.39
CA LEU A 83 2.92 10.15 -7.14
C LEU A 83 2.24 9.50 -5.93
N LEU A 84 0.92 9.32 -5.98
CA LEU A 84 0.15 8.72 -4.88
C LEU A 84 0.52 7.24 -4.66
N PHE A 85 0.72 6.48 -5.74
CA PHE A 85 1.21 5.11 -5.65
C PHE A 85 2.59 5.03 -4.98
N ASN A 86 3.52 5.91 -5.38
CA ASN A 86 4.86 5.98 -4.78
C ASN A 86 4.84 6.45 -3.32
N SER A 87 3.87 7.30 -2.94
CA SER A 87 3.63 7.72 -1.56
C SER A 87 3.18 6.53 -0.71
N ALA A 88 2.22 5.73 -1.19
CA ALA A 88 1.80 4.49 -0.52
C ALA A 88 2.97 3.53 -0.27
N LEU A 89 3.82 3.31 -1.28
CA LEU A 89 5.03 2.47 -1.14
C LEU A 89 6.05 3.07 -0.16
N THR A 90 6.13 4.39 -0.06
CA THR A 90 7.01 5.07 0.89
C THR A 90 6.53 4.84 2.32
N THR A 91 5.22 4.93 2.57
CA THR A 91 4.62 4.58 3.87
C THR A 91 4.89 3.13 4.25
N CYS A 92 4.79 2.18 3.30
CA CYS A 92 5.18 0.78 3.55
C CYS A 92 6.65 0.66 3.99
N ILE A 93 7.57 1.38 3.34
CA ILE A 93 9.01 1.36 3.68
C ILE A 93 9.25 1.97 5.06
N SER A 94 8.58 3.07 5.41
CA SER A 94 8.71 3.71 6.72
C SER A 94 8.26 2.77 7.84
N CYS A 95 7.09 2.16 7.70
CA CYS A 95 6.59 1.16 8.64
C CYS A 95 7.59 0.00 8.82
N HIS A 96 8.12 -0.56 7.72
CA HIS A 96 9.11 -1.63 7.78
C HIS A 96 10.48 -1.18 8.33
N THR A 97 10.82 0.10 8.21
CA THR A 97 12.07 0.61 8.80
C THR A 97 11.95 0.72 10.31
N GLU A 98 10.76 1.06 10.81
CA GLU A 98 10.52 1.30 12.24
C GLU A 98 10.14 0.02 13.01
N HIS A 99 9.28 -0.83 12.43
CA HIS A 99 8.65 -1.92 13.19
C HIS A 99 9.16 -3.32 12.82
N CYS A 100 9.48 -3.57 11.55
CA CYS A 100 9.90 -4.90 11.11
C CYS A 100 10.67 -4.82 9.79
N PRO A 101 11.93 -5.28 9.72
CA PRO A 101 12.82 -5.05 8.57
C PRO A 101 12.25 -5.53 7.24
N GLY A 102 11.32 -6.49 7.26
CA GLY A 102 10.42 -6.81 6.15
C GLY A 102 11.10 -6.98 4.78
N PRO A 103 10.33 -6.87 3.68
CA PRO A 103 10.88 -6.97 2.32
C PRO A 103 11.19 -5.59 1.72
N ILE A 104 11.83 -4.66 2.45
CA ILE A 104 12.09 -3.27 1.99
C ILE A 104 12.72 -3.21 0.59
N SER A 105 13.71 -4.06 0.30
CA SER A 105 14.37 -4.10 -1.00
C SER A 105 13.40 -4.45 -2.14
N ARG A 106 12.43 -5.33 -1.89
CA ARG A 106 11.38 -5.66 -2.86
C ARG A 106 10.41 -4.49 -3.06
N ILE A 107 9.98 -3.85 -1.97
CA ILE A 107 9.06 -2.70 -2.03
C ILE A 107 9.67 -1.54 -2.82
N LYS A 108 10.97 -1.25 -2.62
CA LYS A 108 11.68 -0.20 -3.38
C LYS A 108 11.65 -0.45 -4.90
N LYS A 109 11.69 -1.71 -5.33
CA LYS A 109 11.60 -2.08 -6.76
C LYS A 109 10.20 -1.90 -7.34
N LEU A 110 9.17 -1.66 -6.52
CA LEU A 110 7.81 -1.41 -6.99
C LEU A 110 7.59 0.02 -7.44
N LYS A 111 8.40 0.99 -6.97
CA LYS A 111 8.26 2.39 -7.36
C LYS A 111 8.30 2.56 -8.88
N LEU A 112 7.53 3.55 -9.35
CA LEU A 112 7.37 3.93 -10.76
C LEU A 112 8.05 5.26 -11.05
#